data_AF-A0A969AEM2-F1
#
_entry.id   AF-A0A969AEM2-F1
#
_cell.length_a   1.000
_cell.length_b   1.000
_cell.length_c   1.000
_cell.angle_alpha   90.00
_cell.angle_beta   90.00
_cell.angle_gamma   90.00
#
_symmetry.space_group_name_H-M   'P 1'
#
loop_
_entity.id
_entity.type
_entity.pdbx_description
1 polymer ?
#
loop_
_entity_poly.entity_id
_entity_poly.type
_entity_poly.pdbx_seq_one_letter_code
_entity_poly.pdbx_strand_id
1 'polypeptide(L)'
;MTDILTNYDLSGMMTSLMTGDLNLLTGFIWFVVATIVSMIGGAIGGMLLAGEELGYNFAAILGGLFGPAGVIPGAILGLIVLNLLSN
;
A
#
# COMPACT_ATOMS: atom_id res chain seq x y z
N MET A 1 -5.68 -22.24 14.25
CA MET A 1 -5.88 -20.80 13.99
C MET A 1 -4.80 -19.91 14.64
N THR A 2 -3.72 -20.50 15.18
CA THR A 2 -2.57 -19.77 15.75
C THR A 2 -1.39 -19.71 14.77
N ASP A 3 -1.27 -20.69 13.87
CA ASP A 3 -0.12 -20.79 12.95
C ASP A 3 -0.05 -19.68 11.88
N ILE A 4 -1.20 -19.09 11.52
CA ILE A 4 -1.29 -18.01 10.52
C ILE A 4 -0.61 -16.71 11.02
N LEU A 5 -0.54 -16.51 12.34
CA LEU A 5 0.07 -15.32 12.95
C LEU A 5 1.50 -15.58 13.44
N THR A 6 1.94 -16.84 13.51
CA THR A 6 3.25 -17.23 14.09
C THR A 6 4.34 -17.46 13.04
N ASN A 7 4.00 -17.82 11.80
CA ASN A 7 4.95 -17.92 10.68
C ASN A 7 4.52 -16.98 9.54
N TYR A 8 4.98 -15.73 9.59
CA TYR A 8 4.82 -14.80 8.48
C TYR A 8 5.86 -15.14 7.41
N ASP A 9 5.52 -16.05 6.49
CA ASP A 9 6.38 -16.39 5.35
C ASP A 9 6.39 -15.25 4.32
N LEU A 10 7.19 -14.22 4.60
CA LEU A 10 7.45 -13.09 3.70
C LEU A 10 7.90 -13.54 2.31
N SER A 11 8.70 -14.61 2.25
CA SER A 11 9.22 -15.13 0.99
C SER A 11 8.10 -15.72 0.16
N GLY A 12 7.23 -16.53 0.77
CA GLY A 12 6.02 -17.06 0.13
C GLY A 12 5.09 -15.95 -0.37
N MET A 13 4.86 -14.92 0.44
CA MET A 13 4.02 -13.78 0.06
C MET A 13 4.58 -12.94 -1.09
N MET A 14 5.90 -12.73 -1.10
CA MET A 14 6.58 -12.02 -2.19
C MET A 14 6.54 -12.86 -3.47
N THR A 15 6.74 -14.18 -3.33
CA THR A 15 6.67 -15.12 -4.45
C THR A 15 5.28 -15.13 -5.07
N SER A 16 4.21 -15.21 -4.27
CA SER A 16 2.82 -15.14 -4.77
C SER A 16 2.51 -13.85 -5.52
N LEU A 17 3.04 -12.71 -5.07
CA LEU A 17 2.88 -11.44 -5.79
C LEU A 17 3.64 -11.44 -7.12
N MET A 18 4.88 -11.98 -7.13
CA MET A 18 5.71 -12.05 -8.32
C MET A 18 5.19 -13.03 -9.37
N THR A 19 4.60 -14.14 -8.93
CA THR A 19 4.03 -15.16 -9.83
C THR A 19 2.59 -14.85 -10.26
N GLY A 20 1.94 -13.86 -9.62
CA GLY A 20 0.55 -13.49 -9.92
C GLY A 20 -0.50 -14.41 -9.31
N ASP A 21 -0.09 -15.41 -8.50
CA ASP A 21 -0.95 -16.29 -7.70
C ASP A 21 -1.58 -15.53 -6.51
N LEU A 22 -2.44 -14.57 -6.84
CA LEU A 22 -3.11 -13.69 -5.88
C LEU A 22 -4.44 -14.31 -5.43
N ASN A 23 -4.49 -14.71 -4.16
CA ASN A 23 -5.75 -14.99 -3.48
C ASN A 23 -6.26 -13.72 -2.77
N LEU A 24 -7.51 -13.76 -2.27
CA LEU A 24 -8.11 -12.61 -1.58
C LEU A 24 -7.32 -12.15 -0.33
N LEU A 25 -6.74 -13.08 0.43
CA LEU A 25 -5.91 -12.79 1.60
C LEU A 25 -4.58 -12.13 1.20
N THR A 26 -3.84 -12.67 0.23
CA THR A 26 -2.57 -12.07 -0.22
C THR A 26 -2.81 -10.71 -0.86
N GLY A 27 -3.86 -10.57 -1.69
CA GLY A 27 -4.27 -9.28 -2.26
C GLY A 27 -4.64 -8.25 -1.19
N PHE A 28 -5.40 -8.65 -0.16
CA PHE A 28 -5.77 -7.76 0.95
C PHE A 28 -4.54 -7.31 1.76
N ILE A 29 -3.59 -8.20 2.03
CA ILE A 29 -2.37 -7.81 2.76
C ILE A 29 -1.56 -6.81 1.94
N TRP A 30 -1.36 -7.05 0.64
CA TRP A 30 -0.67 -6.10 -0.24
C TRP A 30 -1.41 -4.76 -0.37
N PHE A 31 -2.73 -4.76 -0.34
CA PHE A 31 -3.54 -3.55 -0.29
C PHE A 31 -3.28 -2.72 0.98
N VAL A 32 -3.20 -3.39 2.15
CA VAL A 32 -2.85 -2.73 3.42
C VAL A 32 -1.43 -2.17 3.39
N VAL A 33 -0.46 -2.95 2.88
CA VAL A 33 0.93 -2.49 2.72
C VAL A 33 1.00 -1.27 1.81
N ALA A 34 0.34 -1.30 0.65
CA ALA A 34 0.29 -0.18 -0.29
C ALA A 34 -0.29 1.08 0.37
N THR A 35 -1.34 0.93 1.18
CA THR A 35 -1.96 2.04 1.92
C THR A 35 -1.00 2.65 2.93
N ILE A 36 -0.26 1.83 3.69
CA ILE A 36 0.73 2.31 4.67
C ILE A 36 1.88 3.04 3.98
N VAL A 37 2.45 2.46 2.94
CA VAL A 37 3.52 3.09 2.14
C VAL A 37 3.03 4.40 1.54
N SER A 38 1.78 4.45 1.09
CA SER A 38 1.17 5.66 0.56
C SER A 38 1.01 6.78 1.59
N MET A 39 0.69 6.46 2.84
CA MET A 39 0.60 7.48 3.89
C MET A 39 1.98 8.10 4.14
N ILE A 40 3.05 7.29 4.14
CA ILE A 40 4.42 7.79 4.31
C ILE A 40 4.83 8.65 3.12
N GLY A 41 4.64 8.16 1.90
CA GLY A 41 4.97 8.91 0.68
C GLY A 41 4.15 10.19 0.56
N GLY A 42 2.86 10.14 0.90
CA GLY A 42 1.97 11.29 0.92
C GLY A 42 2.39 12.33 1.97
N ALA A 43 2.75 11.91 3.19
CA ALA A 43 3.23 12.82 4.23
C ALA A 43 4.52 13.54 3.82
N ILE A 44 5.47 12.81 3.23
CA ILE A 44 6.70 13.40 2.68
C ILE A 44 6.38 14.36 1.55
N GLY A 45 5.49 13.97 0.62
CA GLY A 45 5.04 14.83 -0.47
C GLY A 45 4.37 16.12 0.02
N GLY A 46 3.51 16.03 1.03
CA GLY A 46 2.86 17.17 1.66
C GLY A 46 3.86 18.13 2.30
N MET A 47 4.83 17.60 3.06
CA MET A 47 5.92 18.40 3.63
C MET A 47 6.75 19.12 2.55
N LEU A 48 7.03 18.46 1.43
CA LEU A 48 7.83 19.05 0.35
C LEU A 48 7.06 20.12 -0.45
N LEU A 49 5.76 19.94 -0.66
CA LEU A 49 4.95 20.88 -1.45
C LEU A 49 4.51 22.12 -0.68
N ALA A 50 4.09 21.93 0.57
CA ALA A 50 3.39 22.97 1.34
C ALA A 50 3.92 23.17 2.76
N GLY A 51 5.05 22.52 3.11
CA GLY A 51 5.62 22.59 4.45
C GLY A 51 6.08 23.99 4.87
N GLU A 52 6.55 24.81 3.91
CA GLU A 52 7.00 26.18 4.18
C GLU A 52 5.83 27.12 4.50
N GLU A 53 4.69 26.97 3.82
CA GLU A 53 3.52 27.85 3.98
C GLU A 53 2.59 27.41 5.11
N LEU A 54 2.36 26.11 5.25
CA LEU A 54 1.37 25.53 6.18
C LEU A 54 2.01 24.98 7.46
N GLY A 55 3.34 24.88 7.49
CA GLY A 55 4.09 24.21 8.54
C GLY A 55 4.21 22.69 8.31
N TYR A 56 5.41 22.16 8.50
CA TYR A 56 5.76 20.77 8.21
C TYR A 56 4.83 19.74 8.86
N ASN A 57 4.44 19.92 10.13
CA ASN A 57 3.56 18.98 10.82
C ASN A 57 2.16 18.90 10.19
N PHE A 58 1.56 20.05 9.87
CA PHE A 58 0.21 20.08 9.30
C PHE A 58 0.23 19.57 7.85
N ALA A 59 1.25 19.96 7.08
CA ALA A 59 1.47 19.48 5.73
C ALA A 59 1.70 17.95 5.68
N ALA A 60 2.42 17.38 6.67
CA ALA A 60 2.60 15.94 6.80
C ALA A 60 1.29 15.21 7.11
N ILE A 61 0.46 15.74 8.02
CA ILE A 61 -0.84 15.14 8.37
C ILE A 61 -1.76 15.13 7.14
N LEU A 62 -1.89 16.26 6.44
CA LEU A 62 -2.72 16.34 5.23
C LEU A 62 -2.18 15.44 4.12
N GLY A 63 -0.87 15.48 3.88
CA GLY A 63 -0.22 14.64 2.88
C GLY A 63 -0.41 13.15 3.18
N GLY A 64 -0.26 12.74 4.44
CA GLY A 64 -0.46 11.35 4.85
C GLY A 64 -1.92 10.91 4.74
N LEU A 65 -2.87 11.79 5.04
CA LEU A 65 -4.30 11.52 4.91
C LEU A 65 -4.73 11.35 3.44
N PHE A 66 -4.23 12.22 2.55
CA PHE A 66 -4.62 12.24 1.14
C PHE A 66 -3.72 11.39 0.23
N GLY A 67 -2.53 10.99 0.69
CA GLY A 67 -1.68 10.05 -0.05
C GLY A 67 -2.45 8.81 -0.51
N PRO A 68 -3.16 8.11 0.40
CA PRO A 68 -3.97 6.94 0.05
C PRO A 68 -5.08 7.20 -0.96
N ALA A 69 -5.55 8.44 -1.12
CA ALA A 69 -6.68 8.75 -2.01
C ALA A 69 -6.37 8.40 -3.48
N GLY A 70 -5.12 8.56 -3.92
CA GLY A 70 -4.67 8.13 -5.25
C GLY A 70 -4.21 6.66 -5.29
N VAL A 71 -3.60 6.18 -4.21
CA VAL A 71 -3.02 4.82 -4.18
C VAL A 71 -4.08 3.74 -4.02
N ILE A 72 -5.15 3.96 -3.27
CA ILE A 72 -6.21 2.95 -3.07
C ILE A 72 -6.84 2.52 -4.42
N PRO A 73 -7.31 3.44 -5.29
CA PRO A 73 -7.81 3.07 -6.61
C PRO A 73 -6.75 2.39 -7.48
N GLY A 74 -5.50 2.90 -7.46
CA GLY A 74 -4.39 2.33 -8.24
C GLY A 74 -4.02 0.91 -7.79
N ALA A 75 -4.02 0.65 -6.49
CA ALA A 75 -3.73 -0.66 -5.92
C ALA A 75 -4.83 -1.67 -6.27
N ILE A 76 -6.11 -1.28 -6.19
CA ILE A 76 -7.23 -2.13 -6.59
C ILE A 76 -7.11 -2.50 -8.08
N LEU A 77 -6.90 -1.50 -8.95
CA LEU A 77 -6.73 -1.74 -10.39
C LEU A 77 -5.51 -2.61 -10.68
N GLY A 78 -4.38 -2.37 -10.03
CA GLY A 78 -3.16 -3.16 -10.20
C GLY A 78 -3.35 -4.62 -9.82
N LEU A 79 -4.02 -4.89 -8.69
CA LEU A 79 -4.32 -6.26 -8.26
C LEU A 79 -5.28 -6.97 -9.21
N ILE A 80 -6.29 -6.26 -9.74
CA ILE A 80 -7.20 -6.82 -10.75
C ILE A 80 -6.43 -7.16 -12.03
N VAL A 81 -5.60 -6.26 -12.53
CA VAL A 81 -4.80 -6.47 -13.75
C VAL A 81 -3.82 -7.63 -13.57
N LEU A 82 -3.15 -7.72 -12.41
CA LEU A 82 -2.25 -8.83 -12.10
C LEU A 82 -2.99 -10.17 -12.10
N ASN A 83 -4.18 -10.23 -11.49
CA ASN A 83 -5.00 -11.44 -11.48
C ASN A 83 -5.46 -11.84 -12.90
N LEU A 84 -5.81 -10.87 -13.75
CA LEU A 84 -6.20 -11.11 -15.14
C LEU A 84 -5.04 -11.57 -16.03
N LEU A 85 -3.82 -11.10 -15.78
CA LEU A 85 -2.66 -11.44 -16.60
C LEU A 85 -2.02 -12.78 -16.21
N SER A 86 -2.28 -13.23 -14.97
CA SER A 86 -1.75 -14.47 -14.41
C SER A 86 -2.64 -15.69 -14.65
N ASN A 87 -3.82 -15.52 -15.25
CA ASN A 87 -4.81 -16.55 -15.54
C ASN A 87 -5.01 -16.67 -17.06
#